data_AF-A0A429BPH1-F1
#
_entry.id   AF-A0A429BPH1-F1
#
_cell.length_a   1.000
_cell.length_b   1.000
_cell.length_c   1.000
_cell.angle_alpha   90.00
_cell.angle_beta   90.00
_cell.angle_gamma   90.00
#
_symmetry.space_group_name_H-M   'P 1'
#
loop_
_entity.id
_entity.type
_entity.pdbx_description
1 polymer ?
#
loop_
_entity_poly.entity_id
_entity_poly.type
_entity_poly.pdbx_seq_one_letter_code
_entity_poly.pdbx_strand_id
1 'polypeptide(L)'
;MTCAPHPAEFEPIQREASAAGVRCVVGAVLVNPRGEVFLQRRAEHVRLFPGCWDIVGGHVEQGETLCAALAREIEEETGWRLLEVGGLVDVFDWTGGDGGLRREIDVLATVEGDLTRPRIERDKFDEARWLEEDELRRLAAGSAESGMIQLALRALAMRPG
;
A
#
# COMPACT_ATOMS: atom_id res chain seq x y z
N MET A 1 -10.55 -11.17 -17.58
CA MET A 1 -10.74 -9.95 -16.78
C MET A 1 -9.60 -9.02 -17.11
N THR A 2 -9.90 -7.79 -17.50
CA THR A 2 -8.90 -6.71 -17.60
C THR A 2 -8.64 -6.18 -16.19
N CYS A 3 -7.41 -5.75 -15.90
CA CYS A 3 -7.10 -5.14 -14.61
C CYS A 3 -7.90 -3.84 -14.40
N ALA A 4 -7.97 -3.36 -13.16
CA ALA A 4 -8.51 -2.04 -12.85
C ALA A 4 -7.76 -0.95 -13.65
N PRO A 5 -8.41 0.19 -13.97
CA PRO A 5 -7.71 1.32 -14.56
C PRO A 5 -6.49 1.68 -13.72
N HIS A 6 -5.34 1.88 -14.38
CA HIS A 6 -4.06 2.11 -13.71
C HIS A 6 -3.12 3.00 -14.54
N PRO A 7 -2.09 3.59 -13.91
CA PRO A 7 -1.07 4.36 -14.60
C PRO A 7 -0.36 3.55 -15.70
N ALA A 8 -0.04 4.19 -16.82
CA ALA A 8 0.71 3.56 -17.92
C ALA A 8 2.19 3.36 -17.57
N GLU A 9 2.63 3.94 -16.45
CA GLU A 9 3.96 3.85 -15.89
C GLU A 9 4.23 2.48 -15.23
N PHE A 10 3.19 1.69 -14.92
CA PHE A 10 3.34 0.38 -14.29
C PHE A 10 4.19 -0.57 -15.15
N GLU A 11 3.88 -0.67 -16.43
CA GLU A 11 4.58 -1.56 -17.36
C GLU A 11 6.06 -1.23 -17.55
N PRO A 12 6.48 0.04 -17.81
CA PRO A 12 7.90 0.36 -17.91
C PRO A 12 8.62 0.16 -16.57
N ILE A 13 8.04 0.57 -15.42
CA ILE A 13 8.65 0.37 -14.10
C ILE A 13 8.92 -1.11 -13.83
N GLN A 14 7.93 -1.97 -14.06
CA GLN A 14 8.05 -3.40 -13.83
C GLN A 14 9.05 -4.06 -14.78
N ARG A 15 9.06 -3.64 -16.05
CA ARG A 15 10.01 -4.14 -17.05
C ARG A 15 11.45 -3.77 -16.69
N GLU A 16 11.70 -2.54 -16.26
CA GLU A 16 13.01 -2.07 -15.84
C GLU A 16 13.51 -2.81 -14.60
N ALA A 17 12.65 -2.97 -13.58
CA ALA A 17 13.00 -3.73 -12.38
C ALA A 17 13.37 -5.18 -12.73
N SER A 18 12.55 -5.84 -13.56
CA SER A 18 12.80 -7.21 -14.00
C SER A 18 14.13 -7.33 -14.78
N ALA A 19 14.42 -6.40 -15.69
CA ALA A 19 15.66 -6.38 -16.45
C ALA A 19 16.90 -6.15 -15.56
N ALA A 20 16.75 -5.42 -14.45
CA ALA A 20 17.80 -5.18 -13.47
C ALA A 20 17.92 -6.29 -12.40
N GLY A 21 17.08 -7.35 -12.46
CA GLY A 21 17.05 -8.39 -11.44
C GLY A 21 16.49 -7.92 -10.09
N VAL A 22 15.70 -6.84 -10.10
CA VAL A 22 15.05 -6.25 -8.92
C VAL A 22 13.64 -6.81 -8.78
N ARG A 23 13.27 -7.29 -7.60
CA ARG A 23 11.91 -7.76 -7.32
C ARG A 23 10.99 -6.57 -7.02
N CYS A 24 9.77 -6.58 -7.54
CA CYS A 24 8.80 -5.53 -7.23
C CYS A 24 8.01 -5.85 -5.95
N VAL A 25 7.66 -4.80 -5.22
CA VAL A 25 6.72 -4.77 -4.10
C VAL A 25 5.74 -3.64 -4.41
N VAL A 26 4.45 -3.87 -4.15
CA VAL A 26 3.39 -2.87 -4.40
C VAL A 26 2.73 -2.48 -3.10
N GLY A 27 2.47 -1.18 -2.94
CA GLY A 27 1.78 -0.60 -1.79
C GLY A 27 0.57 0.22 -2.22
N ALA A 28 -0.56 0.01 -1.56
CA ALA A 28 -1.83 0.67 -1.82
C ALA A 28 -2.17 1.66 -0.69
N VAL A 29 -2.08 2.95 -0.97
CA VAL A 29 -2.70 3.98 -0.13
C VAL A 29 -4.18 4.05 -0.48
N LEU A 30 -4.98 3.26 0.23
CA LEU A 30 -6.42 3.18 -0.01
C LEU A 30 -7.13 4.43 0.53
N VAL A 31 -7.91 5.08 -0.33
CA VAL A 31 -8.73 6.24 0.03
C VAL A 31 -10.20 5.97 -0.22
N ASN A 32 -11.04 6.28 0.77
CA ASN A 32 -12.49 6.14 0.64
C ASN A 32 -13.16 7.46 0.18
N PRO A 33 -14.47 7.43 -0.16
CA PRO A 33 -15.20 8.64 -0.58
C PRO A 33 -15.32 9.74 0.48
N ARG A 34 -15.06 9.45 1.76
CA ARG A 34 -14.98 10.47 2.84
C ARG A 34 -13.62 11.14 2.92
N GLY A 35 -12.67 10.67 2.12
CA GLY A 35 -11.33 11.21 2.08
C GLY A 35 -10.43 10.76 3.23
N GLU A 36 -10.75 9.61 3.84
CA GLU A 36 -9.91 8.96 4.86
C GLU A 36 -8.96 7.95 4.20
N VAL A 37 -7.83 7.68 4.84
CA VAL A 37 -6.85 6.65 4.42
C VAL A 37 -7.01 5.40 5.29
N PHE A 38 -7.01 4.23 4.67
CA PHE A 38 -6.97 2.97 5.41
C PHE A 38 -5.52 2.60 5.76
N LEU A 39 -5.22 2.46 7.06
CA LEU A 39 -3.95 1.94 7.55
C LEU A 39 -4.19 0.74 8.49
N GLN A 40 -3.22 -0.15 8.55
CA GLN A 40 -3.20 -1.30 9.45
C GLN A 40 -1.99 -1.19 10.40
N ARG A 41 -2.17 -1.49 11.67
CA ARG A 41 -1.07 -1.50 12.64
C ARG A 41 -0.51 -2.91 12.75
N ARG A 42 0.79 -3.06 12.50
CA ARG A 42 1.48 -4.34 12.60
C ARG A 42 1.47 -4.81 14.04
N ALA A 43 1.11 -6.07 14.26
CA ALA A 43 1.06 -6.63 15.59
C ALA A 43 2.47 -6.64 16.24
N GLU A 44 2.53 -6.48 17.55
CA GLU A 44 3.80 -6.37 18.31
C GLU A 44 4.76 -7.56 18.13
N HIS A 45 4.22 -8.73 17.78
CA HIS A 45 5.02 -9.95 17.61
C HIS A 45 5.58 -10.10 16.18
N VAL A 46 5.21 -9.22 15.24
CA VAL A 46 5.75 -9.23 13.88
C VAL A 46 7.19 -8.76 13.90
N ARG A 47 8.07 -9.53 13.26
CA ARG A 47 9.53 -9.30 13.30
C ARG A 47 9.97 -7.94 12.76
N LEU A 48 9.30 -7.44 11.72
CA LEU A 48 9.67 -6.20 11.04
C LEU A 48 8.66 -5.12 11.42
N PHE A 49 9.17 -4.01 11.97
CA PHE A 49 8.40 -2.83 12.34
C PHE A 49 7.18 -3.14 13.25
N PRO A 50 7.36 -3.86 14.37
CA PRO A 50 6.27 -4.14 15.29
C PRO A 50 5.63 -2.83 15.79
N GLY A 51 4.30 -2.80 15.89
CA GLY A 51 3.54 -1.65 16.36
C GLY A 51 3.45 -0.47 15.37
N CYS A 52 4.14 -0.53 14.22
CA CYS A 52 4.09 0.52 13.21
C CYS A 52 2.82 0.44 12.36
N TRP A 53 2.36 1.59 11.88
CA TRP A 53 1.31 1.68 10.85
C TRP A 53 1.87 1.33 9.48
N ASP A 54 1.06 0.65 8.69
CA ASP A 54 1.40 0.15 7.36
C ASP A 54 0.23 0.34 6.38
N ILE A 55 0.57 0.34 5.10
CA ILE A 55 -0.40 0.31 4.00
C ILE A 55 -0.67 -1.14 3.57
N VAL A 56 -1.71 -1.35 2.76
CA VAL A 56 -2.01 -2.67 2.19
C VAL A 56 -1.03 -2.94 1.05
N GLY A 57 -0.38 -4.09 1.03
CA GLY A 57 0.58 -4.36 -0.04
C GLY A 57 1.45 -5.58 0.20
N GLY A 58 2.26 -5.92 -0.80
CA GLY A 58 3.09 -7.10 -0.74
C GLY A 58 3.93 -7.32 -2.00
N HIS A 59 4.57 -8.49 -2.04
CA HIS A 59 5.49 -8.82 -3.12
C HIS A 59 4.72 -9.15 -4.40
N VAL A 60 5.27 -8.74 -5.53
CA VAL A 60 4.77 -9.14 -6.84
C VAL A 60 5.30 -10.53 -7.16
N GLU A 61 4.40 -11.47 -7.42
CA GLU A 61 4.76 -12.86 -7.73
C GLU A 61 5.35 -13.01 -9.14
N GLN A 62 6.00 -14.15 -9.39
CA GLN A 62 6.60 -14.42 -10.69
C GLN A 62 5.52 -14.51 -11.78
N GLY A 63 5.64 -13.65 -12.79
CA GLY A 63 4.67 -13.58 -13.90
C GLY A 63 3.42 -12.76 -13.58
N GLU A 64 3.31 -12.21 -12.37
CA GLU A 64 2.24 -11.33 -11.94
C GLU A 64 2.51 -9.90 -12.42
N THR A 65 1.47 -9.16 -12.82
CA THR A 65 1.58 -7.72 -13.13
C THR A 65 1.46 -6.90 -11.84
N LEU A 66 2.00 -5.68 -11.80
CA LEU A 66 1.86 -4.81 -10.62
C LEU A 66 0.38 -4.62 -10.20
N CYS A 67 -0.52 -4.41 -11.16
CA CYS A 67 -1.94 -4.25 -10.87
C CYS A 67 -2.59 -5.54 -10.37
N ALA A 68 -2.20 -6.70 -10.91
CA ALA A 68 -2.70 -7.99 -10.41
C ALA A 68 -2.25 -8.25 -8.96
N ALA A 69 -0.98 -7.96 -8.65
CA ALA A 69 -0.46 -8.06 -7.29
C ALA A 69 -1.21 -7.13 -6.33
N LEU A 70 -1.40 -5.87 -6.73
CA LEU A 70 -2.13 -4.89 -5.92
C LEU A 70 -3.57 -5.36 -5.64
N ALA A 71 -4.27 -5.87 -6.66
CA ALA A 71 -5.62 -6.39 -6.51
C ALA A 71 -5.69 -7.61 -5.57
N ARG A 72 -4.73 -8.54 -5.70
CA ARG A 72 -4.63 -9.72 -4.84
C ARG A 72 -4.38 -9.35 -3.39
N GLU A 73 -3.35 -8.52 -3.13
CA GLU A 73 -3.00 -8.10 -1.76
C GLU A 73 -4.16 -7.34 -1.10
N ILE A 74 -4.87 -6.48 -1.84
CA ILE A 74 -6.08 -5.80 -1.34
C ILE A 74 -7.16 -6.82 -0.96
N GLU A 75 -7.44 -7.79 -1.82
CA GLU A 75 -8.47 -8.81 -1.54
C GLU A 75 -8.08 -9.71 -0.36
N GLU A 76 -6.82 -10.13 -0.27
CA GLU A 76 -6.31 -11.00 0.79
C GLU A 76 -6.37 -10.30 2.15
N GLU A 77 -5.82 -9.08 2.22
CA GLU A 77 -5.69 -8.37 3.50
C GLU A 77 -6.99 -7.72 3.96
N THR A 78 -7.84 -7.24 3.04
CA THR A 78 -9.03 -6.43 3.40
C THR A 78 -10.36 -7.06 2.99
N GLY A 79 -10.36 -8.02 2.06
CA GLY A 79 -11.58 -8.57 1.47
C GLY A 79 -12.32 -7.62 0.53
N TRP A 80 -11.72 -6.46 0.20
CA TRP A 80 -12.26 -5.51 -0.76
C TRP A 80 -11.73 -5.77 -2.16
N ARG A 81 -12.38 -5.18 -3.16
CA ARG A 81 -11.95 -5.28 -4.55
C ARG A 81 -11.34 -3.96 -5.00
N LEU A 82 -10.18 -4.02 -5.66
CA LEU A 82 -9.57 -2.89 -6.33
C LEU A 82 -10.52 -2.33 -7.40
N LEU A 83 -10.83 -1.04 -7.30
CA LEU A 83 -11.70 -0.32 -8.23
C LEU A 83 -10.88 0.48 -9.25
N GLU A 84 -9.92 1.26 -8.78
CA GLU A 84 -9.05 2.11 -9.60
C GLU A 84 -7.69 2.31 -8.92
N VAL A 85 -6.62 2.32 -9.71
CA VAL A 85 -5.30 2.77 -9.30
C VAL A 85 -5.10 4.20 -9.79
N GLY A 86 -4.93 5.12 -8.85
CA GLY A 86 -4.62 6.52 -9.08
C GLY A 86 -3.12 6.75 -9.32
N GLY A 87 -2.64 7.93 -8.94
CA GLY A 87 -1.25 8.32 -9.17
C GLY A 87 -0.22 7.52 -8.36
N LEU A 88 1.00 7.43 -8.90
CA LEU A 88 2.21 7.00 -8.19
C LEU A 88 2.51 7.98 -7.06
N VAL A 89 2.54 7.50 -5.82
CA VAL A 89 2.85 8.31 -4.62
C VAL A 89 4.36 8.30 -4.35
N ASP A 90 4.98 7.12 -4.45
CA ASP A 90 6.43 6.96 -4.30
C ASP A 90 6.94 5.74 -5.08
N VAL A 91 8.19 5.79 -5.53
CA VAL A 91 8.89 4.66 -6.17
C VAL A 91 10.35 4.71 -5.77
N PHE A 92 10.82 3.67 -5.07
CA PHE A 92 12.20 3.64 -4.56
C PHE A 92 12.72 2.21 -4.43
N ASP A 93 14.05 2.08 -4.47
CA ASP A 93 14.71 0.79 -4.30
C ASP A 93 15.22 0.61 -2.87
N TRP A 94 15.12 -0.60 -2.33
CA TRP A 94 15.64 -0.98 -1.02
C TRP A 94 16.18 -2.41 -1.00
N THR A 95 17.16 -2.67 -0.14
CA THR A 95 17.74 -4.00 0.04
C THR A 95 17.13 -4.64 1.27
N GLY A 96 16.45 -5.77 1.11
CA GLY A 96 15.87 -6.46 2.27
C GLY A 96 16.90 -7.21 3.10
N GLY A 97 16.46 -7.73 4.24
CA GLY A 97 17.35 -8.46 5.17
C GLY A 97 17.97 -9.74 4.59
N ASP A 98 17.46 -10.23 3.46
CA ASP A 98 18.01 -11.34 2.68
C ASP A 98 19.08 -10.90 1.67
N GLY A 99 19.41 -9.60 1.58
CA GLY A 99 20.34 -9.03 0.61
C GLY A 99 19.73 -8.82 -0.78
N GLY A 100 18.47 -9.19 -1.00
CA GLY A 100 17.80 -9.02 -2.28
C GLY A 100 17.34 -7.58 -2.50
N LEU A 101 17.65 -7.03 -3.68
CA LEU A 101 17.17 -5.71 -4.10
C LEU A 101 15.69 -5.78 -4.46
N ARG A 102 14.94 -4.80 -3.96
CA ARG A 102 13.50 -4.64 -4.17
C ARG A 102 13.20 -3.22 -4.66
N ARG A 103 12.18 -3.08 -5.48
CA ARG A 103 11.58 -1.81 -5.89
C ARG A 103 10.20 -1.72 -5.27
N GLU A 104 10.00 -0.73 -4.41
CA GLU A 104 8.69 -0.35 -3.88
C GLU A 104 7.97 0.52 -4.91
N ILE A 105 6.69 0.26 -5.14
CA ILE A 105 5.80 1.08 -5.96
C ILE A 105 4.54 1.37 -5.14
N ASP A 106 4.47 2.58 -4.58
CA ASP A 106 3.35 3.04 -3.78
C ASP A 106 2.37 3.85 -4.63
N VAL A 107 1.09 3.53 -4.54
CA VAL A 107 0.04 4.17 -5.33
C VAL A 107 -1.16 4.59 -4.51
N LEU A 108 -1.83 5.64 -4.97
CA LEU A 108 -3.20 5.91 -4.56
C LEU A 108 -4.10 4.82 -5.15
N ALA A 109 -5.03 4.27 -4.37
CA ALA A 109 -6.03 3.35 -4.90
C ALA A 109 -7.40 3.55 -4.24
N THR A 110 -8.44 3.22 -5.00
CA THR A 110 -9.81 3.15 -4.49
C THR A 110 -10.31 1.72 -4.57
N VAL A 111 -11.25 1.39 -3.68
CA VAL A 111 -11.77 0.04 -3.50
C VAL A 111 -13.27 0.05 -3.36
N GLU A 112 -13.89 -1.09 -3.61
CA GLU A 112 -15.30 -1.34 -3.37
C GLU A 112 -15.51 -2.58 -2.49
N GLY A 113 -16.61 -2.57 -1.73
CA GLY A 113 -16.96 -3.59 -0.76
C GLY A 113 -17.63 -2.98 0.48
N ASP A 114 -17.79 -3.78 1.54
CA ASP A 114 -18.20 -3.27 2.85
C ASP A 114 -16.99 -2.63 3.55
N LEU A 115 -16.79 -1.33 3.30
CA LEU A 115 -15.66 -0.56 3.85
C LEU A 115 -15.67 -0.45 5.39
N THR A 116 -16.75 -0.86 6.04
CA THR A 116 -16.87 -0.87 7.50
C THR A 116 -16.43 -2.19 8.13
N ARG A 117 -16.23 -3.24 7.32
CA ARG A 117 -15.90 -4.59 7.77
C ARG A 117 -14.73 -5.18 6.98
N PRO A 118 -13.53 -4.59 7.08
CA PRO A 118 -12.35 -5.20 6.46
C PRO A 118 -12.13 -6.60 7.04
N ARG A 119 -11.76 -7.56 6.18
CA ARG A 119 -10.94 -8.69 6.62
C ARG A 119 -9.64 -8.11 7.18
N ILE A 120 -9.06 -8.79 8.16
CA ILE A 120 -7.74 -8.43 8.70
C ILE A 120 -6.98 -9.72 8.90
N GLU A 121 -5.76 -9.79 8.39
CA GLU A 121 -4.83 -10.87 8.69
C GLU A 121 -4.31 -10.73 10.13
N ARG A 122 -5.05 -11.30 11.08
CA ARG A 122 -4.80 -11.10 12.52
C ARG A 122 -3.45 -11.63 13.02
N ASP A 123 -2.79 -12.47 12.24
CA ASP A 123 -1.42 -12.93 12.51
C ASP A 123 -0.38 -11.85 12.17
N LYS A 124 -0.73 -10.83 11.38
CA LYS A 124 0.15 -9.73 10.98
C LYS A 124 -0.27 -8.39 11.59
N PHE A 125 -1.56 -8.16 11.75
CA PHE A 125 -2.11 -6.85 12.15
C PHE A 125 -3.07 -6.98 13.32
N ASP A 126 -2.94 -6.11 14.31
CA ASP A 126 -3.78 -6.11 15.51
C ASP A 126 -4.83 -4.97 15.50
N GLU A 127 -4.68 -4.00 14.62
CA GLU A 127 -5.58 -2.85 14.45
C GLU A 127 -5.63 -2.44 12.97
N ALA A 128 -6.78 -1.93 12.52
CA ALA A 128 -6.89 -1.28 11.23
C ALA A 128 -7.99 -0.23 11.25
N ARG A 129 -7.72 0.90 10.59
CA ARG A 129 -8.55 2.10 10.69
C ARG A 129 -8.56 2.88 9.40
N TRP A 130 -9.72 3.45 9.10
CA TRP A 130 -9.80 4.64 8.28
C TRP A 130 -9.43 5.85 9.14
N LEU A 131 -8.49 6.66 8.66
CA LEU A 131 -7.95 7.81 9.37
C LEU A 131 -8.12 9.08 8.54
N GLU A 132 -8.62 10.13 9.18
CA GLU A 132 -8.71 11.46 8.58
C GLU A 132 -7.34 12.15 8.54
N GLU A 133 -7.21 13.18 7.71
CA GLU A 133 -5.96 13.95 7.57
C GLU A 133 -5.46 14.52 8.92
N ASP A 134 -6.37 15.04 9.74
CA ASP A 134 -6.03 15.59 11.05
C ASP A 134 -5.55 14.51 12.03
N GLU A 135 -6.07 13.29 11.93
CA GLU A 135 -5.58 12.15 12.71
C GLU A 135 -4.18 11.74 12.28
N LEU A 136 -3.95 11.63 10.95
CA LEU A 136 -2.62 11.35 10.40
C LEU A 136 -1.60 12.39 10.83
N ARG A 137 -1.96 13.69 10.80
CA ARG A 137 -1.09 14.79 11.27
C ARG A 137 -0.76 14.66 12.76
N ARG A 138 -1.72 14.26 13.61
CA ARG A 138 -1.47 14.01 15.03
C ARG A 138 -0.54 12.82 15.26
N LEU A 139 -0.74 11.71 14.53
CA LEU A 139 0.12 10.53 14.63
C LEU A 139 1.55 10.86 14.17
N ALA A 140 1.70 11.60 13.06
CA ALA A 140 3.00 12.04 12.55
C ALA A 140 3.79 12.92 13.53
N ALA A 141 3.10 13.71 14.37
CA ALA A 141 3.73 14.54 15.39
C ALA A 141 4.17 13.74 16.64
N GLY A 142 3.57 12.58 16.88
CA GLY A 142 3.76 11.77 18.10
C GLY A 142 4.68 10.57 17.95
N SER A 143 4.90 10.04 16.75
CA SER A 143 5.79 8.89 16.50
C SER A 143 7.04 9.29 15.72
N ALA A 144 8.22 8.86 16.18
CA ALA A 144 9.49 9.03 15.43
C ALA A 144 9.54 8.15 14.17
N GLU A 145 8.61 7.20 14.03
CA GLU A 145 8.51 6.28 12.89
C GLU A 145 7.26 6.65 12.09
N SER A 146 7.46 7.50 11.09
CA SER A 146 6.39 8.21 10.37
C SER A 146 6.33 7.94 8.86
N GLY A 147 7.12 7.01 8.33
CA GLY A 147 7.24 6.81 6.87
C GLY A 147 5.89 6.60 6.17
N MET A 148 5.08 5.65 6.65
CA MET A 148 3.77 5.34 6.08
C MET A 148 2.72 6.41 6.37
N ILE A 149 2.81 7.08 7.52
CA ILE A 149 1.91 8.21 7.82
C ILE A 149 2.22 9.40 6.90
N GLN A 150 3.49 9.69 6.64
CA GLN A 150 3.90 10.74 5.70
C GLN A 150 3.57 10.36 4.25
N LEU A 151 3.67 9.08 3.90
CA LEU A 151 3.20 8.57 2.61
C LEU A 151 1.68 8.78 2.45
N ALA A 152 0.90 8.45 3.48
CA ALA A 152 -0.54 8.68 3.50
C ALA A 152 -0.90 10.18 3.36
N LEU A 153 -0.20 11.07 4.07
CA LEU A 153 -0.39 12.52 3.93
C LEU A 153 -0.03 13.03 2.53
N ARG A 154 1.05 12.51 1.92
CA ARG A 154 1.43 12.82 0.53
C ARG A 154 0.33 12.40 -0.44
N ALA A 155 -0.19 11.18 -0.30
CA ALA A 155 -1.26 10.68 -1.15
C ALA A 155 -2.56 11.51 -1.04
N LEU A 156 -2.94 11.93 0.17
CA LEU A 156 -4.11 12.79 0.37
C LEU A 156 -3.99 14.14 -0.35
N ALA A 157 -2.77 14.69 -0.43
CA ALA A 157 -2.50 15.95 -1.13
C ALA A 157 -2.53 15.81 -2.67
N MET A 158 -2.47 14.59 -3.20
CA MET A 158 -2.51 14.30 -4.64
C MET A 158 -3.93 14.10 -5.19
N ARG A 159 -4.95 14.04 -4.33
CA ARG A 159 -6.33 13.80 -4.76
C ARG A 159 -6.84 14.97 -5.61
N PRO A 160 -7.61 14.71 -6.68
CA PRO A 160 -8.36 15.75 -7.35
C PRO A 160 -9.38 16.35 -6.36
N GLY A 161 -9.42 17.70 -6.31
CA GLY A 161 -10.32 18.45 -5.41
C GLY A 161 -11.77 18.47 -5.85
#